data_AF-A0A496UL52-F1
#
_entry.id   AF-A0A496UL52-F1
#
_cell.length_a   1.000
_cell.length_b   1.000
_cell.length_c   1.000
_cell.angle_alpha   90.00
_cell.angle_beta   90.00
_cell.angle_gamma   90.00
#
_symmetry.space_group_name_H-M   'P 1'
#
loop_
_entity.id
_entity.type
_entity.pdbx_description
1 polymer ?
#
loop_
_entity_poly.entity_id
_entity_poly.type
_entity_poly.pdbx_seq_one_letter_code
_entity_poly.pdbx_strand_id
1 'polypeptide(L)'
;MTDDVESTKSKASRELVDEALGALDSKVLSRDDLRKLLEVAFESGRSGRKHIKRICKYCGGRFRAERASQEYCSEKCVRTMQIRRGIEREKRVYKLWTSGRYKTMNALADELGYSLSNIRHLIDAKEFRDKYLEGVSNVSTRAIMLTRTLDDVDRVDLLRKVDAGEIKPNQIKDCVKEMLDRAICPVCGKKFRKTTKAHVFCSPACRGWSKKGKKRFMGVCVVCGKEFIKTSNSQKFCLECRGKS
;
A
#
# COMPACT_ATOMS: atom_id res chain seq x y z
N MET A 1 10.58 27.66 46.67
CA MET A 1 11.91 28.32 46.60
C MET A 1 12.65 27.89 45.33
N THR A 2 12.03 28.04 44.15
CA THR A 2 12.65 27.64 42.86
C THR A 2 12.38 28.66 41.73
N ASP A 3 11.91 29.87 42.06
CA ASP A 3 11.47 30.84 41.06
C ASP A 3 12.58 31.83 40.61
N ASP A 4 13.77 31.78 41.22
CA ASP A 4 14.83 32.77 40.94
C ASP A 4 15.86 32.36 39.87
N VAL A 5 15.83 31.12 39.37
CA VAL A 5 16.84 30.61 38.43
C VAL A 5 16.47 30.84 36.95
N GLU A 6 15.20 31.10 36.64
CA GLU A 6 14.74 31.29 35.25
C GLU A 6 14.95 32.74 34.77
N SER A 7 15.01 33.71 35.69
CA SER A 7 15.25 35.12 35.38
C SER A 7 16.69 35.44 34.98
N THR A 8 17.68 34.67 35.43
CA THR A 8 19.11 34.95 35.17
C THR A 8 19.56 34.46 33.80
N LYS A 9 19.00 33.34 33.31
CA LYS A 9 19.29 32.82 31.96
C LYS A 9 18.78 33.73 30.84
N SER A 10 17.64 34.39 31.04
CA SER A 10 17.08 35.33 30.07
C SER A 10 17.90 36.62 29.94
N LYS A 11 18.65 37.03 30.98
CA LYS A 11 19.50 38.23 30.94
C LYS A 11 20.81 37.96 30.21
N ALA A 12 21.50 36.87 30.54
CA ALA A 12 22.74 36.49 29.87
C ALA A 12 22.57 36.26 28.36
N SER A 13 21.43 35.69 27.93
CA SER A 13 21.12 35.54 26.51
C SER A 13 20.78 36.86 25.81
N ARG A 14 20.29 37.87 26.52
CA ARG A 14 20.04 39.20 25.94
C ARG A 14 21.34 40.00 25.80
N GLU A 15 22.20 39.98 26.81
CA GLU A 15 23.50 40.66 26.76
C GLU A 15 24.40 40.11 25.63
N LEU A 16 24.42 38.79 25.41
CA LEU A 16 25.13 38.18 24.28
C LEU A 16 24.57 38.56 22.91
N VAL A 17 23.25 38.80 22.82
CA VAL A 17 22.60 39.23 21.56
C VAL A 17 22.88 40.71 21.31
N ASP A 18 22.85 41.55 22.35
CA ASP A 18 23.15 42.98 22.25
C ASP A 18 24.64 43.22 21.94
N GLU A 19 25.56 42.42 22.49
CA GLU A 19 26.99 42.45 22.16
C GLU A 19 27.26 41.99 20.71
N ALA A 20 26.55 40.95 20.24
CA ALA A 20 26.64 40.50 18.86
C ALA A 20 26.07 41.53 17.86
N LEU A 21 25.00 42.25 18.23
CA LEU A 21 24.44 43.36 17.44
C LEU A 21 25.37 44.58 17.43
N GLY A 22 26.03 44.89 18.55
CA GLY A 22 27.05 45.95 18.60
C GLY A 22 28.29 45.65 17.73
N ALA A 23 28.64 44.37 17.56
CA ALA A 23 29.73 43.95 16.68
C ALA A 23 29.36 44.00 15.17
N LEU A 24 28.07 43.93 14.84
CA LEU A 24 27.55 44.01 13.46
C LEU A 24 27.63 45.43 12.88
N ASP A 25 27.56 46.48 13.70
CA ASP A 25 27.58 47.88 13.26
C ASP A 25 28.97 48.37 12.80
N SER A 26 30.04 47.60 13.01
CA SER A 26 31.42 48.01 12.68
C SER A 26 32.14 47.12 11.66
N LYS A 27 31.56 45.98 11.26
CA LYS A 27 32.12 45.09 10.23
C LYS A 27 31.02 44.51 9.35
N VAL A 28 31.16 44.69 8.02
CA VAL A 28 30.35 43.99 7.02
C VAL A 28 30.68 42.50 7.12
N LEU A 29 29.92 41.77 7.93
CA LEU A 29 30.03 40.32 8.04
C LEU A 29 29.74 39.69 6.68
N SER A 30 30.58 38.76 6.26
CA SER A 30 30.34 38.04 5.02
C SER A 30 29.07 37.20 5.14
N ARG A 31 28.43 36.91 4.01
CA ARG A 31 27.22 36.08 3.97
C ARG A 31 27.44 34.70 4.62
N ASP A 32 28.67 34.18 4.58
CA ASP A 32 29.02 32.88 5.15
C ASP A 32 29.20 32.95 6.67
N ASP A 33 29.63 34.09 7.22
CA ASP A 33 29.71 34.29 8.68
C ASP A 33 28.31 34.45 9.29
N LEU A 34 27.42 35.18 8.61
CA LEU A 34 25.99 35.25 8.95
C LEU A 34 25.33 33.86 8.95
N ARG A 35 25.68 33.01 7.96
CA ARG A 35 25.17 31.63 7.88
C ARG A 35 25.67 30.78 9.06
N LYS A 36 26.96 30.86 9.40
CA LYS A 36 27.54 30.13 10.54
C LYS A 36 26.93 30.57 11.87
N LEU A 37 26.73 31.87 12.09
CA LEU A 37 26.07 32.38 13.29
C LEU A 37 24.61 31.91 13.40
N LEU A 38 23.88 31.90 12.28
CA LEU A 38 22.53 31.35 12.22
C LEU A 38 22.49 29.85 12.51
N GLU A 39 23.42 29.06 11.98
CA GLU A 39 23.52 27.61 12.28
C GLU A 39 23.77 27.36 13.78
N VAL A 40 24.71 28.08 14.40
CA VAL A 40 25.00 27.98 15.84
C VAL A 40 23.82 28.41 16.71
N ALA A 41 23.11 29.49 16.34
CA ALA A 41 21.91 29.93 17.05
C ALA A 41 20.75 28.92 16.91
N PHE A 42 20.60 28.28 15.75
CA PHE A 42 19.58 27.26 15.50
C PHE A 42 19.83 25.96 16.26
N GLU A 43 21.10 25.57 16.41
CA GLU A 43 21.51 24.41 17.21
C GLU A 43 21.32 24.66 18.72
N SER A 44 21.60 25.88 19.17
CA SER A 44 21.46 26.29 20.58
C SER A 44 20.00 26.38 21.03
N GLY A 45 19.08 26.77 20.13
CA GLY A 45 17.63 26.88 20.41
C GLY A 45 16.88 25.54 20.55
N ARG A 46 17.50 24.40 20.18
CA ARG A 46 16.89 23.07 20.31
C ARG A 46 17.21 22.36 21.64
N SER A 47 18.14 22.88 22.43
CA SER A 47 18.69 22.20 23.61
C SER A 47 17.81 22.27 24.88
N GLY A 48 16.70 23.01 24.86
CA GLY A 48 15.88 23.28 26.05
C GLY A 48 14.75 22.29 26.37
N ARG A 49 14.35 21.38 25.46
CA ARG A 49 13.25 20.46 25.75
C ARG A 49 13.74 19.28 26.57
N LYS A 50 13.58 19.36 27.91
CA LYS A 50 13.76 18.24 28.83
C LYS A 50 13.04 17.01 28.27
N HIS A 51 13.79 16.00 27.85
CA HIS A 51 13.21 14.75 27.36
C HIS A 51 12.31 14.13 28.45
N ILE A 52 11.07 13.83 28.11
CA ILE A 52 10.12 13.21 29.02
C ILE A 52 10.42 11.71 29.03
N LYS A 53 10.88 11.17 30.16
CA LYS A 53 11.05 9.71 30.34
C LYS A 53 9.67 9.05 30.41
N ARG A 54 9.41 8.05 29.57
CA ARG A 54 8.12 7.34 29.49
C ARG A 54 8.29 5.83 29.37
N ILE A 55 7.21 5.09 29.64
CA ILE A 55 7.09 3.65 29.42
C ILE A 55 6.29 3.43 28.13
N CYS A 56 6.82 2.64 27.20
CA CYS A 56 6.12 2.32 25.96
C CYS A 56 4.88 1.48 26.25
N LYS A 57 3.70 1.92 25.79
CA LYS A 57 2.42 1.19 25.96
C LYS A 57 2.37 -0.18 25.28
N TYR A 58 3.32 -0.48 24.40
CA TYR A 58 3.41 -1.76 23.70
C TYR A 58 4.44 -2.71 24.31
N CYS A 59 5.73 -2.34 24.34
CA CYS A 59 6.79 -3.24 24.81
C CYS A 59 7.12 -3.10 26.31
N GLY A 60 6.56 -2.11 27.01
CA GLY A 60 6.90 -1.81 28.42
C GLY A 60 8.29 -1.21 28.63
N GLY A 61 9.10 -1.04 27.58
CA GLY A 61 10.42 -0.45 27.67
C GLY A 61 10.39 1.03 28.03
N ARG A 62 11.35 1.49 28.84
CA ARG A 62 11.56 2.91 29.14
C ARG A 62 12.21 3.59 27.93
N PHE A 63 11.72 4.77 27.54
CA PHE A 63 12.29 5.55 26.43
C PHE A 63 12.22 7.06 26.70
N ARG A 64 13.02 7.83 25.95
CA ARG A 64 13.03 9.30 25.97
C ARG A 64 12.08 9.81 24.88
N ALA A 65 10.96 10.40 25.27
CA ALA A 65 9.99 10.95 24.34
C ALA A 65 10.43 12.31 23.79
N GLU A 66 10.22 12.55 22.50
CA GLU A 66 10.46 13.85 21.85
C GLU A 66 9.31 14.84 22.10
N ARG A 67 8.12 14.30 22.35
CA ARG A 67 6.88 15.08 22.58
C ARG A 67 6.00 14.42 23.64
N ALA A 68 5.23 15.24 24.34
CA ALA A 68 4.30 14.81 25.40
C ALA A 68 3.18 13.87 24.91
N SER A 69 2.91 13.81 23.61
CA SER A 69 1.94 12.88 23.01
C SER A 69 2.55 11.56 22.53
N GLN A 70 3.88 11.38 22.59
CA GLN A 70 4.51 10.13 22.16
C GLN A 70 4.30 9.04 23.21
N GLU A 71 3.61 7.96 22.81
CA GLU A 71 3.25 6.84 23.69
C GLU A 71 4.10 5.58 23.44
N TYR A 72 4.86 5.54 22.35
CA TYR A 72 5.60 4.37 21.89
C TYR A 72 7.07 4.71 21.65
N CYS A 73 7.95 3.77 21.95
CA CYS A 73 9.39 3.96 21.84
C CYS A 73 9.90 3.92 20.39
N SER A 74 9.16 3.32 19.46
CA SER A 74 9.56 3.20 18.06
C SER A 74 8.35 3.08 17.12
N GLU A 75 8.57 3.38 15.84
CA GLU A 75 7.56 3.19 14.79
C GLU A 75 7.12 1.72 14.68
N LYS A 76 8.03 0.76 14.94
CA LYS A 76 7.70 -0.66 15.02
C LYS A 76 6.64 -0.92 16.09
N CYS A 77 6.82 -0.39 17.31
CA CYS A 77 5.85 -0.55 18.39
C CYS A 77 4.50 0.12 18.08
N VAL A 78 4.51 1.30 17.43
CA VAL A 78 3.27 1.95 16.96
C VAL A 78 2.53 1.03 15.99
N ARG A 79 3.24 0.53 14.97
CA ARG A 79 2.65 -0.34 13.94
C ARG A 79 2.10 -1.63 14.53
N THR A 80 2.87 -2.33 15.37
CA THR A 80 2.41 -3.58 15.97
C THR A 80 1.21 -3.36 16.87
N MET A 81 1.16 -2.25 17.62
CA MET A 81 -0.01 -1.92 18.43
C MET A 81 -1.26 -1.62 17.57
N GLN A 82 -1.09 -0.90 16.46
CA GLN A 82 -2.19 -0.66 15.50
C GLN A 82 -2.71 -1.96 14.89
N ILE A 83 -1.81 -2.87 14.50
CA ILE A 83 -2.15 -4.20 13.98
C ILE A 83 -2.94 -4.99 15.05
N ARG A 84 -2.44 -5.04 16.29
CA ARG A 84 -3.10 -5.75 17.39
C ARG A 84 -4.51 -5.20 17.66
N ARG A 85 -4.68 -3.88 17.70
CA ARG A 85 -6.00 -3.24 17.84
C ARG A 85 -6.93 -3.57 16.67
N GLY A 86 -6.40 -3.63 15.46
CA GLY A 86 -7.13 -4.08 14.27
C GLY A 86 -7.63 -5.52 14.40
N ILE A 87 -6.75 -6.44 14.76
CA ILE A 87 -7.07 -7.87 14.97
C ILE A 87 -8.08 -8.04 16.12
N GLU A 88 -7.95 -7.26 17.19
CA GLU A 88 -8.92 -7.30 18.29
C GLU A 88 -10.30 -6.82 17.84
N ARG A 89 -10.36 -5.77 17.02
CA ARG A 89 -11.60 -5.30 16.40
C ARG A 89 -12.21 -6.38 15.50
N GLU A 90 -11.41 -7.01 14.63
CA GLU A 90 -11.83 -8.16 13.80
C GLU A 90 -12.49 -9.24 14.67
N LYS A 91 -11.79 -9.67 15.75
CA LYS A 91 -12.27 -10.70 16.69
C LYS A 91 -13.60 -10.32 17.35
N ARG A 92 -13.74 -9.09 17.82
CA ARG A 92 -14.98 -8.61 18.48
C ARG A 92 -16.15 -8.58 17.51
N VAL A 93 -15.96 -8.03 16.31
CA VAL A 93 -17.00 -7.97 15.27
C VAL A 93 -17.41 -9.37 14.84
N TYR A 94 -16.44 -10.25 14.60
CA TYR A 94 -16.73 -11.64 14.22
C TYR A 94 -17.48 -12.40 15.31
N LYS A 95 -17.11 -12.25 16.58
CA LYS A 95 -17.84 -12.87 17.70
C LYS A 95 -19.30 -12.39 17.80
N LEU A 96 -19.55 -11.10 17.57
CA LEU A 96 -20.91 -10.56 17.53
C LEU A 96 -21.71 -11.11 16.35
N TRP A 97 -21.08 -11.20 15.18
CA TRP A 97 -21.69 -11.79 13.98
C TRP A 97 -22.07 -13.25 14.19
N THR A 98 -21.15 -14.08 14.66
CA THR A 98 -21.38 -15.53 14.85
C THR A 98 -22.28 -15.86 16.04
N SER A 99 -22.57 -14.89 16.92
CA SER A 99 -23.52 -15.08 18.01
C SER A 99 -24.98 -15.29 17.55
N GLY A 100 -25.29 -14.99 16.29
CA GLY A 100 -26.66 -15.08 15.74
C GLY A 100 -27.61 -13.96 16.21
N ARG A 101 -27.14 -13.01 17.04
CA ARG A 101 -27.94 -11.87 17.52
C ARG A 101 -28.44 -10.97 16.39
N TYR A 102 -27.71 -10.88 15.27
CA TYR A 102 -28.05 -10.03 14.13
C TYR A 102 -28.40 -10.90 12.92
N LYS A 103 -29.58 -10.67 12.33
CA LYS A 103 -30.05 -11.43 11.16
C LYS A 103 -29.31 -11.07 9.87
N THR A 104 -28.79 -9.84 9.78
CA THR A 104 -28.11 -9.33 8.58
C THR A 104 -26.86 -8.52 8.97
N MET A 105 -25.88 -8.45 8.07
CA MET A 105 -24.68 -7.62 8.28
C MET A 105 -25.01 -6.13 8.38
N ASN A 106 -26.11 -5.67 7.77
CA ASN A 106 -26.55 -4.28 7.85
C ASN A 106 -26.95 -3.92 9.29
N ALA A 107 -27.76 -4.76 9.94
CA ALA A 107 -28.16 -4.53 11.33
C ALA A 107 -26.95 -4.48 12.29
N LEU A 108 -25.95 -5.33 12.06
CA LEU A 108 -24.69 -5.29 12.80
C LEU A 108 -23.89 -4.01 12.51
N ALA A 109 -23.88 -3.55 11.26
CA ALA A 109 -23.19 -2.33 10.86
C ALA A 109 -23.81 -1.08 11.51
N ASP A 110 -25.14 -0.98 11.51
CA ASP A 110 -25.89 0.12 12.09
C ASP A 110 -25.67 0.20 13.61
N GLU A 111 -25.77 -0.93 14.31
CA GLU A 111 -25.54 -1.01 15.77
C GLU A 111 -24.12 -0.57 16.15
N LEU A 112 -23.11 -0.95 15.37
CA LEU A 112 -21.72 -0.62 15.66
C LEU A 112 -21.29 0.75 15.12
N GLY A 113 -22.15 1.46 14.38
CA GLY A 113 -21.81 2.71 13.70
C GLY A 113 -20.72 2.55 12.64
N TYR A 114 -20.68 1.39 11.97
CA TYR A 114 -19.74 1.12 10.87
C TYR A 114 -20.46 1.09 9.52
N SER A 115 -19.73 1.34 8.43
CA SER A 115 -20.25 1.03 7.10
C SER A 115 -20.32 -0.48 6.86
N LEU A 116 -21.29 -0.91 6.06
CA LEU A 116 -21.44 -2.31 5.67
C LEU A 116 -20.15 -2.90 5.06
N SER A 117 -19.45 -2.12 4.22
CA SER A 117 -18.18 -2.53 3.64
C SER A 117 -17.12 -2.79 4.71
N ASN A 118 -17.04 -1.96 5.76
CA ASN A 118 -16.09 -2.17 6.86
C ASN A 118 -16.42 -3.45 7.64
N ILE A 119 -17.70 -3.73 7.91
CA ILE A 119 -18.12 -4.98 8.57
C ILE A 119 -17.73 -6.20 7.72
N ARG A 120 -18.05 -6.19 6.42
CA ARG A 120 -17.65 -7.27 5.50
C ARG A 120 -16.14 -7.47 5.50
N HIS A 121 -15.37 -6.40 5.40
CA HIS A 121 -13.91 -6.49 5.42
C HIS A 121 -13.34 -7.06 6.72
N LEU A 122 -13.92 -6.72 7.88
CA LEU A 122 -13.48 -7.25 9.17
C LEU A 122 -13.81 -8.74 9.31
N ILE A 123 -15.00 -9.16 8.86
CA ILE A 123 -15.42 -10.57 8.87
C ILE A 123 -14.56 -11.38 7.89
N ASP A 124 -14.48 -10.96 6.62
CA ASP A 124 -13.66 -11.61 5.58
C ASP A 124 -12.20 -11.77 6.04
N ALA A 125 -11.63 -10.72 6.68
CA ALA A 125 -10.25 -10.76 7.15
C ALA A 125 -10.05 -11.73 8.32
N LYS A 126 -11.03 -11.83 9.22
CA LYS A 126 -10.99 -12.77 10.35
C LYS A 126 -11.06 -14.22 9.87
N GLU A 127 -12.00 -14.51 8.99
CA GLU A 127 -12.18 -15.85 8.40
C GLU A 127 -10.92 -16.28 7.65
N PHE A 128 -10.35 -15.40 6.83
CA PHE A 128 -9.11 -15.69 6.11
C PHE A 128 -7.95 -15.94 7.07
N ARG A 129 -7.83 -15.13 8.13
CA ARG A 129 -6.76 -15.26 9.12
C ARG A 129 -6.84 -16.60 9.85
N ASP A 130 -8.02 -16.97 10.31
CA ASP A 130 -8.24 -18.24 11.02
C ASP A 130 -7.95 -19.44 10.12
N LYS A 131 -8.33 -19.34 8.84
CA LYS A 131 -8.20 -20.45 7.90
C LYS A 131 -6.77 -20.68 7.41
N TYR A 132 -5.98 -19.61 7.21
CA TYR A 132 -4.72 -19.70 6.47
C TYR A 132 -3.49 -19.09 7.15
N LEU A 133 -3.68 -18.27 8.19
CA LEU A 133 -2.61 -17.46 8.79
C LEU A 133 -2.36 -17.83 10.25
N GLU A 134 -2.44 -19.11 10.59
CA GLU A 134 -2.04 -19.59 11.91
C GLU A 134 -0.57 -19.23 12.19
N GLY A 135 -0.29 -18.69 13.38
CA GLY A 135 1.04 -18.21 13.79
C GLY A 135 1.45 -16.84 13.24
N VAL A 136 0.69 -16.25 12.32
CA VAL A 136 1.01 -14.95 11.71
C VAL A 136 0.43 -13.80 12.53
N SER A 137 1.29 -12.90 13.03
CA SER A 137 0.90 -11.87 14.01
C SER A 137 1.11 -10.43 13.56
N ASN A 138 1.96 -10.18 12.57
CA ASN A 138 2.33 -8.84 12.08
C ASN A 138 1.58 -8.44 10.79
N VAL A 139 0.50 -9.13 10.45
CA VAL A 139 -0.31 -8.82 9.26
C VAL A 139 -1.57 -8.04 9.65
N SER A 140 -1.69 -6.81 9.17
CA SER A 140 -2.87 -5.96 9.40
C SER A 140 -4.13 -6.42 8.62
N THR A 141 -5.32 -6.04 9.09
CA THR A 141 -6.59 -6.19 8.35
C THR A 141 -6.49 -5.63 6.94
N ARG A 142 -5.88 -4.43 6.82
CA ARG A 142 -5.71 -3.74 5.55
C ARG A 142 -4.84 -4.54 4.59
N ALA A 143 -3.77 -5.18 5.07
CA ALA A 143 -2.93 -6.04 4.25
C ALA A 143 -3.74 -7.21 3.68
N ILE A 144 -4.55 -7.87 4.51
CA ILE A 144 -5.44 -8.97 4.09
C ILE A 144 -6.47 -8.49 3.06
N MET A 145 -7.01 -7.28 3.21
CA MET A 145 -7.96 -6.72 2.23
C MET A 145 -7.32 -6.41 0.88
N LEU A 146 -6.10 -5.86 0.89
CA LEU A 146 -5.40 -5.45 -0.34
C LEU A 146 -5.05 -6.63 -1.25
N THR A 147 -5.01 -7.84 -0.68
CA THR A 147 -4.63 -9.06 -1.40
C THR A 147 -5.83 -9.91 -1.85
N ARG A 148 -7.07 -9.42 -1.65
CA ARG A 148 -8.32 -10.17 -1.95
C ARG A 148 -8.49 -10.55 -3.44
N THR A 149 -7.77 -9.89 -4.34
CA THR A 149 -7.84 -10.19 -5.79
C THR A 149 -6.91 -11.32 -6.22
N LEU A 150 -6.00 -11.76 -5.35
CA LEU A 150 -5.13 -12.91 -5.59
C LEU A 150 -5.87 -14.21 -5.21
N ASP A 151 -5.45 -15.33 -5.79
CA ASP A 151 -5.85 -16.64 -5.27
C ASP A 151 -5.26 -16.87 -3.86
N ASP A 152 -5.84 -17.81 -3.12
CA ASP A 152 -5.47 -18.04 -1.72
C ASP A 152 -4.01 -18.47 -1.55
N VAL A 153 -3.40 -19.17 -2.52
CA VAL A 153 -2.00 -19.62 -2.44
C VAL A 153 -1.06 -18.42 -2.52
N ASP A 154 -1.21 -17.61 -3.57
CA ASP A 154 -0.44 -16.39 -3.79
C ASP A 154 -0.67 -15.37 -2.65
N ARG A 155 -1.90 -15.30 -2.15
CA ARG A 155 -2.28 -14.42 -1.03
C ARG A 155 -1.58 -14.80 0.26
N VAL A 156 -1.50 -16.10 0.60
CA VAL A 156 -0.82 -16.58 1.82
C VAL A 156 0.68 -16.35 1.71
N ASP A 157 1.31 -16.69 0.57
CA ASP A 157 2.74 -16.46 0.35
C ASP A 157 3.10 -14.98 0.56
N LEU A 158 2.34 -14.08 -0.06
CA LEU A 158 2.57 -12.64 0.06
C LEU A 158 2.42 -12.14 1.51
N LEU A 159 1.39 -12.61 2.23
CA LEU A 159 1.15 -12.18 3.61
C LEU A 159 2.17 -12.75 4.60
N ARG A 160 2.73 -13.95 4.36
CA ARG A 160 3.86 -14.48 5.14
C ARG A 160 5.13 -13.64 4.95
N LYS A 161 5.40 -13.16 3.74
CA LYS A 161 6.49 -12.21 3.48
C LYS A 161 6.30 -10.86 4.18
N VAL A 162 5.06 -10.39 4.29
CA VAL A 162 4.73 -9.21 5.09
C VAL A 162 5.01 -9.46 6.58
N ASP A 163 4.63 -10.64 7.09
CA ASP A 163 4.88 -11.02 8.49
C ASP A 163 6.37 -11.12 8.83
N ALA A 164 7.16 -11.72 7.93
CA ALA A 164 8.61 -11.81 8.00
C ALA A 164 9.31 -10.44 7.86
N GLY A 165 8.59 -9.40 7.44
CA GLY A 165 9.14 -8.06 7.22
C GLY A 165 9.88 -7.88 5.90
N GLU A 166 9.82 -8.85 4.99
CA GLU A 166 10.39 -8.77 3.64
C GLU A 166 9.65 -7.76 2.77
N ILE A 167 8.34 -7.59 2.99
CA ILE A 167 7.48 -6.65 2.27
C ILE A 167 6.90 -5.63 3.23
N LYS A 168 7.17 -4.35 2.98
CA LYS A 168 6.60 -3.27 3.79
C LYS A 168 5.11 -3.08 3.46
N PRO A 169 4.26 -2.66 4.41
CA PRO A 169 2.83 -2.49 4.19
C PRO A 169 2.45 -1.58 3.00
N ASN A 170 3.27 -0.58 2.69
CA ASN A 170 3.05 0.32 1.56
C ASN A 170 3.36 -0.31 0.20
N GLN A 171 4.17 -1.38 0.15
CA GLN A 171 4.57 -2.09 -1.08
C GLN A 171 3.56 -3.17 -1.50
N ILE A 172 2.65 -3.59 -0.62
CA ILE A 172 1.71 -4.69 -0.87
C ILE A 172 0.91 -4.47 -2.16
N LYS A 173 0.45 -3.24 -2.41
CA LYS A 173 -0.32 -2.92 -3.63
C LYS A 173 0.48 -3.16 -4.90
N ASP A 174 1.75 -2.79 -4.88
CA ASP A 174 2.64 -2.95 -6.03
C ASP A 174 2.95 -4.43 -6.25
N CYS A 175 3.21 -5.18 -5.19
CA CYS A 175 3.38 -6.64 -5.28
C CYS A 175 2.12 -7.33 -5.85
N VAL A 176 0.92 -6.99 -5.35
CA VAL A 176 -0.35 -7.53 -5.87
C VAL A 176 -0.49 -7.21 -7.36
N LYS A 177 -0.19 -5.96 -7.77
CA LYS A 177 -0.24 -5.55 -9.17
C LYS A 177 0.75 -6.34 -10.02
N GLU A 178 1.98 -6.49 -9.57
CA GLU A 178 3.00 -7.30 -10.27
C GLU A 178 2.56 -8.75 -10.42
N MET A 179 1.98 -9.35 -9.39
CA MET A 179 1.48 -10.72 -9.42
C MET A 179 0.33 -10.88 -10.43
N LEU A 180 -0.62 -9.95 -10.45
CA LEU A 180 -1.74 -9.94 -11.40
C LEU A 180 -1.31 -9.64 -12.85
N ASP A 181 -0.25 -8.87 -13.03
CA ASP A 181 0.32 -8.61 -14.35
C ASP A 181 1.03 -9.87 -14.91
N ARG A 182 1.33 -10.91 -14.10
CA ARG A 182 1.91 -12.15 -14.62
C ARG A 182 0.87 -12.95 -15.39
N ALA A 183 1.23 -13.35 -16.61
CA ALA A 183 0.39 -14.16 -17.47
C ALA A 183 1.21 -15.24 -18.18
N ILE A 184 0.55 -16.35 -18.51
CA ILE A 184 1.13 -17.42 -19.32
C ILE A 184 0.69 -17.22 -20.76
N CYS A 185 1.65 -17.17 -21.69
CA CYS A 185 1.34 -17.06 -23.11
C CYS A 185 0.69 -18.36 -23.59
N PRO A 186 -0.52 -18.34 -24.19
CA PRO A 186 -1.21 -19.55 -24.61
C PRO A 186 -0.56 -20.26 -25.80
N VAL A 187 0.41 -19.61 -26.46
CA VAL A 187 1.07 -20.14 -27.66
C VAL A 187 2.37 -20.86 -27.32
N CYS A 188 3.14 -20.35 -26.35
CA CYS A 188 4.46 -20.88 -26.03
C CYS A 188 4.66 -21.24 -24.55
N GLY A 189 3.64 -21.05 -23.70
CA GLY A 189 3.69 -21.36 -22.27
C GLY A 189 4.57 -20.43 -21.43
N LYS A 190 5.27 -19.45 -22.03
CA LYS A 190 6.15 -18.55 -21.28
C LYS A 190 5.35 -17.60 -20.39
N LYS A 191 5.81 -17.43 -19.14
CA LYS A 191 5.34 -16.38 -18.23
C LYS A 191 5.82 -15.01 -18.75
N PHE A 192 4.94 -14.03 -18.79
CA PHE A 192 5.26 -12.65 -19.21
C PHE A 192 4.44 -11.65 -18.40
N ARG A 193 4.89 -10.38 -18.41
CA ARG A 193 4.18 -9.29 -17.76
C ARG A 193 3.23 -8.62 -18.75
N LYS A 194 1.95 -8.59 -18.42
CA LYS A 194 0.92 -7.84 -19.16
C LYS A 194 1.12 -6.35 -18.93
N THR A 195 1.06 -5.58 -20.01
CA THR A 195 0.99 -4.11 -19.95
C THR A 195 -0.44 -3.61 -19.83
N THR A 196 -1.40 -4.39 -20.32
CA THR A 196 -2.84 -4.11 -20.27
C THR A 196 -3.63 -5.41 -20.08
N LYS A 197 -4.90 -5.31 -19.65
CA LYS A 197 -5.79 -6.48 -19.52
C LYS A 197 -5.94 -7.26 -20.84
N ALA A 198 -5.86 -6.58 -21.99
CA ALA A 198 -5.96 -7.19 -23.31
C ALA A 198 -4.64 -7.81 -23.83
N HIS A 199 -3.54 -7.71 -23.08
CA HIS A 199 -2.26 -8.27 -23.47
C HIS A 199 -2.24 -9.79 -23.20
N VAL A 200 -2.55 -10.60 -24.23
CA VAL A 200 -2.70 -12.07 -24.10
C VAL A 200 -1.41 -12.84 -24.43
N PHE A 201 -0.55 -12.31 -25.30
CA PHE A 201 0.61 -13.03 -25.83
C PHE A 201 1.91 -12.39 -25.37
N CYS A 202 2.94 -13.18 -25.09
CA CYS A 202 4.24 -12.64 -24.63
C CYS A 202 5.01 -11.86 -25.71
N SER A 203 4.67 -12.00 -26.99
CA SER A 203 5.36 -11.34 -28.10
C SER A 203 4.47 -11.17 -29.33
N PRO A 204 4.81 -10.24 -30.25
CA PRO A 204 4.15 -10.12 -31.56
C PRO A 204 4.18 -11.42 -32.37
N ALA A 205 5.27 -12.20 -32.27
CA ALA A 205 5.40 -13.50 -32.94
C ALA A 205 4.34 -14.50 -32.45
N CYS A 206 4.18 -14.66 -31.14
CA CYS A 206 3.15 -15.52 -30.55
C CYS A 206 1.73 -15.06 -30.92
N ARG A 207 1.48 -13.73 -30.90
CA ARG A 207 0.21 -13.16 -31.39
C ARG A 207 -0.04 -13.52 -32.86
N GLY A 208 0.98 -13.49 -33.71
CA GLY A 208 0.91 -13.88 -35.10
C GLY A 208 0.59 -15.37 -35.30
N TRP A 209 1.23 -16.26 -34.54
CA TRP A 209 0.96 -17.70 -34.59
C TRP A 209 -0.48 -18.04 -34.19
N SER A 210 -1.01 -17.39 -33.15
CA SER A 210 -2.42 -17.55 -32.76
C SER A 210 -3.40 -17.14 -33.88
N LYS A 211 -3.06 -16.12 -34.68
CA LYS A 211 -3.89 -15.72 -35.83
C LYS A 211 -3.84 -16.72 -36.99
N LYS A 212 -2.71 -17.40 -37.21
CA LYS A 212 -2.55 -18.39 -38.28
C LYS A 212 -3.37 -19.67 -38.06
N GLY A 213 -3.71 -19.99 -36.80
CA GLY A 213 -4.56 -21.12 -36.43
C GLY A 213 -6.07 -20.87 -36.46
N LYS A 214 -6.54 -19.65 -36.77
CA LYS A 214 -7.98 -19.43 -36.98
C LYS A 214 -8.39 -20.15 -38.25
N LYS A 215 -9.27 -21.16 -38.14
CA LYS A 215 -9.87 -21.87 -39.27
C LYS A 215 -10.34 -20.82 -40.29
N ARG A 216 -9.69 -20.82 -41.45
CA ARG A 216 -10.18 -20.11 -42.63
C ARG A 216 -11.55 -20.72 -42.94
N PHE A 217 -12.60 -19.90 -42.94
CA PHE A 217 -13.93 -20.38 -43.27
C PHE A 217 -13.93 -20.70 -44.77
N MET A 218 -13.95 -21.98 -45.12
CA MET A 218 -14.20 -22.36 -46.51
C MET A 218 -15.63 -21.95 -46.87
N GLY A 219 -15.80 -21.44 -48.09
CA GLY A 219 -17.08 -21.01 -48.63
C GLY A 219 -17.23 -21.42 -50.08
N VAL A 220 -18.47 -21.60 -50.51
CA VAL A 220 -18.80 -21.81 -51.92
C VAL A 220 -19.31 -20.49 -52.50
N CYS A 221 -18.79 -20.07 -53.66
CA CYS A 221 -19.21 -18.84 -54.32
C CYS A 221 -20.63 -18.99 -54.86
N VAL A 222 -21.51 -18.05 -54.54
CA VAL A 222 -22.92 -18.08 -55.01
C VAL A 222 -23.04 -17.91 -56.52
N VAL A 223 -22.08 -17.25 -57.18
CA VAL A 223 -22.11 -16.99 -58.63
C VAL A 223 -21.52 -18.14 -59.44
N CYS A 224 -20.39 -18.69 -59.02
CA CYS A 224 -19.65 -19.66 -59.84
C CYS A 224 -19.50 -21.05 -59.20
N GLY A 225 -20.02 -21.27 -57.99
CA GLY A 225 -19.95 -22.57 -57.31
C GLY A 225 -18.56 -23.01 -56.85
N LYS A 226 -17.49 -22.24 -57.11
CA LYS A 226 -16.13 -22.60 -56.68
C LYS A 226 -15.97 -22.46 -55.16
N GLU A 227 -15.25 -23.39 -54.54
CA GLU A 227 -14.78 -23.25 -53.17
C GLU A 227 -13.70 -22.17 -53.06
N PHE A 228 -13.76 -21.36 -52.00
CA PHE A 228 -12.79 -20.32 -51.72
C PHE A 228 -12.63 -20.08 -50.21
N ILE A 229 -11.51 -19.48 -49.83
CA ILE A 229 -11.26 -19.07 -48.45
C ILE A 229 -11.99 -17.75 -48.19
N LYS A 230 -13.01 -17.76 -47.33
CA LYS A 230 -13.69 -16.55 -46.90
C LYS A 230 -12.78 -15.72 -45.98
N THR A 231 -12.74 -14.40 -46.23
CA THR A 231 -12.09 -13.42 -45.35
C THR A 231 -12.97 -12.99 -44.17
N SER A 232 -14.30 -13.12 -44.32
CA SER A 232 -15.32 -12.91 -43.29
C SER A 232 -16.45 -13.93 -43.42
N ASN A 233 -17.20 -14.20 -42.36
CA ASN A 233 -18.38 -15.07 -42.44
C ASN A 233 -19.44 -14.59 -43.43
N SER A 234 -19.50 -13.28 -43.69
CA SER A 234 -20.45 -12.65 -44.62
C SER A 234 -20.06 -12.72 -46.09
N GLN A 235 -18.84 -13.16 -46.43
CA GLN A 235 -18.39 -13.21 -47.82
C GLN A 235 -19.13 -14.31 -48.60
N LYS A 236 -19.95 -13.90 -49.58
CA LYS A 236 -20.75 -14.78 -50.46
C LYS A 236 -20.08 -15.08 -51.81
N PHE A 237 -19.15 -14.23 -52.24
CA PHE A 237 -18.54 -14.29 -53.57
C PHE A 237 -17.02 -14.51 -53.47
N CYS A 238 -16.46 -15.31 -54.38
CA CYS A 238 -15.01 -15.42 -54.55
C CYS A 238 -14.43 -14.11 -55.11
N LEU A 239 -13.10 -13.97 -55.10
CA LEU A 239 -12.43 -12.76 -55.59
C LEU A 239 -12.70 -12.47 -57.07
N GLU A 240 -12.89 -13.50 -57.90
CA GLU A 240 -13.18 -13.37 -59.34
C GLU A 240 -14.62 -12.91 -59.64
N CYS A 241 -15.55 -13.20 -58.73
CA CYS A 241 -16.97 -12.84 -58.87
C CYS A 241 -17.33 -11.59 -58.05
N ARG A 242 -16.38 -11.03 -57.31
CA ARG A 242 -16.57 -9.84 -56.48
C ARG A 242 -16.75 -8.62 -57.40
N GLY A 243 -18.00 -8.20 -57.61
CA GLY A 243 -18.38 -7.08 -58.47
C GLY A 243 -19.19 -7.46 -59.72
N LYS A 244 -19.52 -8.75 -59.91
CA LYS A 244 -20.41 -9.22 -60.99
C LYS A 244 -21.87 -9.37 -60.56
N SER A 245 -22.23 -8.73 -59.45
CA SER A 245 -23.56 -8.74 -58.82
C SER A 245 -24.19 -7.37 -58.90
#